data_AF-A0A432H3H4-F1
#
_entry.id   AF-A0A432H3H4-F1
#
_cell.length_a   1.000
_cell.length_b   1.000
_cell.length_c   1.000
_cell.angle_alpha   90.00
_cell.angle_beta   90.00
_cell.angle_gamma   90.00
#
_symmetry.space_group_name_H-M   'P 1'
#
loop_
_entity.id
_entity.type
_entity.pdbx_description
1 polymer ?
#
loop_
_entity_poly.entity_id
_entity_poly.type
_entity_poly.pdbx_seq_one_letter_code
_entity_poly.pdbx_strand_id
1 'polypeptide(L)'
;MLKGVNDREQDAKALVRLFRGFKVKINLIPFNETEGIPFKRPDEKAILRFQEILVNANMTAIIRSSRGDDISAACGQLATATATPQAVSEPPGAATE
;
A
#
# COMPACT_ATOMS: atom_id res chain seq x y z
N MET A 1 0.62 1.73 -3.61
CA MET A 1 -0.38 2.47 -4.40
C MET A 1 -1.73 1.85 -4.12
N LEU A 2 -2.68 2.65 -3.66
CA LEU A 2 -4.01 2.25 -3.21
C LEU A 2 -5.04 2.95 -4.08
N LYS A 3 -5.98 2.17 -4.62
CA LYS A 3 -6.99 2.66 -5.56
C LYS A 3 -7.82 3.77 -4.94
N GLY A 4 -7.90 4.91 -5.60
CA GLY A 4 -8.69 6.08 -5.20
C GLY A 4 -8.11 6.88 -4.02
N VAL A 5 -7.01 6.44 -3.41
CA VAL A 5 -6.39 7.08 -2.24
C VAL A 5 -5.12 7.85 -2.59
N ASN A 6 -4.18 7.21 -3.31
CA ASN A 6 -2.89 7.81 -3.66
C ASN A 6 -2.36 7.37 -5.04
N ASP A 7 -3.27 7.07 -5.96
CA ASP A 7 -3.00 6.59 -7.31
C ASP A 7 -3.40 7.59 -8.40
N ARG A 8 -3.80 8.83 -8.03
CA ARG A 8 -4.30 9.82 -8.98
C ARG A 8 -3.14 10.56 -9.64
N GLU A 9 -3.38 11.14 -10.82
CA GLU A 9 -2.37 11.97 -11.50
C GLU A 9 -1.90 13.16 -10.65
N GLN A 10 -2.80 13.73 -9.84
CA GLN A 10 -2.47 14.86 -8.97
C GLN A 10 -1.43 14.44 -7.91
N ASP A 11 -1.51 13.20 -7.41
CA ASP A 11 -0.59 12.65 -6.42
C ASP A 11 0.81 12.47 -7.03
N ALA A 12 0.89 11.95 -8.26
CA ALA A 12 2.16 11.85 -9.00
C ALA A 12 2.80 13.23 -9.21
N LYS A 13 2.00 14.23 -9.63
CA LYS A 13 2.48 15.62 -9.80
C LYS A 13 2.92 16.24 -8.49
N ALA A 14 2.25 15.94 -7.37
CA ALA A 14 2.66 16.37 -6.05
C ALA A 14 4.00 15.75 -5.64
N LEU A 15 4.20 14.45 -5.92
CA LEU A 15 5.45 13.75 -5.67
C LEU A 15 6.62 14.36 -6.46
N VAL A 16 6.40 14.70 -7.73
CA VAL A 16 7.39 15.40 -8.57
C VAL A 16 7.80 16.74 -7.96
N ARG A 17 6.83 17.52 -7.48
CA ARG A 17 7.10 18.80 -6.82
C ARG A 17 7.91 18.61 -5.53
N LEU A 18 7.56 17.60 -4.73
CA LEU A 18 8.20 17.33 -3.46
C LEU A 18 9.68 16.95 -3.62
N PHE A 19 10.00 16.13 -4.62
CA PHE A 19 11.37 15.65 -4.87
C PHE A 19 12.13 16.47 -5.92
N ARG A 20 11.64 17.66 -6.27
CA ARG A 20 12.35 18.54 -7.20
C ARG A 20 13.74 18.87 -6.66
N GLY A 21 14.77 18.58 -7.46
CA GLY A 21 16.17 18.83 -7.10
C GLY A 21 16.88 17.63 -6.44
N PHE A 22 16.17 16.55 -6.13
CA PHE A 22 16.77 15.33 -5.59
C PHE A 22 16.90 14.25 -6.66
N LYS A 23 18.04 13.55 -6.67
CA LYS A 23 18.19 12.31 -7.46
C LYS A 23 17.63 11.14 -6.66
N VAL A 24 16.36 10.81 -6.92
CA VAL A 24 15.66 9.72 -6.23
C VAL A 24 15.25 8.60 -7.21
N LYS A 25 15.16 7.38 -6.67
CA LYS A 25 14.53 6.24 -7.34
C LYS A 25 13.23 5.92 -6.61
N ILE A 26 12.11 5.96 -7.33
CA ILE A 26 10.77 5.73 -6.80
C ILE A 26 10.35 4.31 -7.16
N ASN A 27 9.98 3.53 -6.16
CA ASN A 27 9.41 2.20 -6.35
C ASN A 27 7.89 2.27 -6.17
N LEU A 28 7.15 2.08 -7.25
CA LEU A 28 5.71 1.93 -7.23
C LEU A 28 5.38 0.49 -6.85
N ILE A 29 4.69 0.33 -5.73
CA ILE A 29 4.21 -0.97 -5.24
C ILE A 29 2.69 -0.94 -5.30
N PRO A 30 2.06 -1.48 -6.36
CA PRO A 30 0.62 -1.67 -6.38
C PRO A 30 0.19 -2.51 -5.18
N PHE A 31 -0.93 -2.14 -4.56
CA PHE A 31 -1.43 -2.89 -3.40
C PHE A 31 -1.77 -4.32 -3.78
N ASN A 32 -1.42 -5.27 -2.91
CA ASN A 32 -1.83 -6.67 -3.02
C ASN A 32 -3.07 -6.83 -2.14
N GLU A 33 -4.18 -7.19 -2.76
CA GLU A 33 -5.43 -7.30 -2.02
C GLU A 33 -5.38 -8.46 -1.03
N THR A 34 -5.98 -8.27 0.15
CA THR A 34 -6.09 -9.29 1.18
C THR A 34 -7.43 -9.14 1.89
N GLU A 35 -7.92 -10.23 2.45
CA GLU A 35 -9.21 -10.26 3.14
C GLU A 35 -9.19 -9.38 4.40
N GLY A 36 -10.29 -8.67 4.65
CA GLY A 36 -10.42 -7.78 5.82
C GLY A 36 -9.82 -6.38 5.68
N ILE A 37 -9.10 -6.06 4.60
CA ILE A 37 -8.58 -4.70 4.35
C ILE A 37 -9.43 -4.00 3.27
N PRO A 38 -9.98 -2.80 3.54
CA PRO A 38 -10.88 -2.11 2.61
C PRO A 38 -10.18 -1.40 1.44
N PHE A 39 -8.88 -1.63 1.24
CA PHE A 39 -8.11 -1.03 0.16
C PHE A 39 -8.06 -1.96 -1.06
N LYS A 40 -7.94 -1.34 -2.22
CA LYS A 40 -7.94 -2.03 -3.51
C LYS A 40 -6.71 -1.72 -4.32
N ARG A 41 -6.34 -2.67 -5.19
CA ARG A 41 -5.27 -2.47 -6.17
C ARG A 41 -5.74 -1.46 -7.22
N PRO A 42 -4.94 -0.42 -7.55
CA PRO A 42 -5.23 0.45 -8.68
C PRO A 42 -5.30 -0.31 -10.00
N ASP A 43 -6.06 0.20 -10.96
CA ASP A 43 -6.11 -0.38 -12.30
C ASP A 43 -4.76 -0.21 -13.00
N GLU A 44 -4.38 -1.15 -13.86
CA GLU A 44 -3.07 -1.14 -14.53
C GLU A 44 -2.81 0.17 -15.29
N LYS A 45 -3.86 0.72 -15.93
CA LYS A 45 -3.80 2.02 -16.61
C LYS A 45 -3.41 3.16 -15.65
N ALA A 46 -3.94 3.16 -14.43
CA ALA A 46 -3.62 4.18 -13.43
C ALA A 46 -2.17 4.05 -12.95
N ILE A 47 -1.69 2.81 -12.73
CA ILE A 47 -0.31 2.53 -12.33
C ILE A 47 0.68 3.02 -13.40
N LEU A 48 0.45 2.62 -14.66
CA LEU A 48 1.29 3.02 -15.79
C LEU A 48 1.27 4.53 -16.01
N ARG A 49 0.09 5.16 -15.90
CA ARG A 49 -0.04 6.62 -16.03
C ARG A 49 0.71 7.36 -14.92
N PHE A 50 0.64 6.87 -13.69
CA PHE A 50 1.39 7.42 -12.57
C PHE A 50 2.90 7.32 -12.82
N GLN A 51 3.37 6.15 -13.26
CA GLN A 51 4.77 5.93 -13.62
C GLN A 51 5.22 6.89 -14.72
N GLU A 52 4.43 7.02 -15.78
CA GLU A 52 4.71 7.90 -16.92
C GLU A 52 4.93 9.35 -16.48
N ILE A 53 4.08 9.87 -15.58
CA ILE A 53 4.23 11.24 -15.04
C ILE A 53 5.58 11.41 -14.33
N LEU A 54 6.01 10.42 -13.54
CA LEU A 54 7.30 10.47 -12.83
C LEU A 54 8.48 10.40 -13.81
N VAL A 55 8.41 9.49 -14.80
CA VAL A 55 9.46 9.32 -15.81
C VAL A 55 9.60 10.58 -16.66
N ASN A 56 8.48 11.19 -17.09
CA ASN A 56 8.46 12.44 -17.85
C ASN A 56 9.02 13.63 -17.04
N ALA A 57 9.06 13.52 -15.72
CA ALA A 57 9.70 14.49 -14.84
C ALA A 57 11.19 14.18 -14.58
N ASN A 58 11.82 13.32 -15.39
CA ASN A 58 13.20 12.85 -15.24
C ASN A 58 13.48 12.11 -13.91
N MET A 59 12.47 11.47 -13.32
CA MET A 59 12.64 10.60 -12.15
C MET A 59 12.71 9.13 -12.57
N THR A 60 13.51 8.33 -11.88
CA THR A 60 13.50 6.87 -12.07
C THR A 60 12.30 6.29 -11.31
N ALA A 61 11.32 5.72 -12.01
CA ALA A 61 10.16 5.07 -11.41
C ALA A 61 10.05 3.60 -11.85
N ILE A 62 10.04 2.67 -10.89
CA ILE A 62 9.99 1.23 -11.14
C ILE A 62 8.69 0.67 -10.57
N ILE A 63 7.91 -0.02 -11.38
CA ILE A 63 6.76 -0.80 -10.88
C ILE A 63 7.29 -2.15 -10.39
N ARG A 64 7.04 -2.47 -9.13
CA ARG A 64 7.32 -3.79 -8.58
C ARG A 64 6.20 -4.74 -8.98
N SER A 65 6.52 -5.70 -9.84
CA SER A 65 5.65 -6.87 -10.06
C SER A 65 5.57 -7.68 -8.77
N SER A 66 4.35 -7.97 -8.32
CA SER A 66 4.13 -8.88 -7.21
C SER A 66 4.58 -10.27 -7.64
N ARG A 67 5.60 -10.82 -6.97
CA ARG A 67 5.93 -12.25 -7.05
C ARG A 67 5.36 -12.88 -5.80
N GLY A 68 4.53 -13.91 -5.94
CA GLY A 68 3.92 -14.63 -4.81
C GLY A 68 2.49 -14.24 -4.43
N ASP A 69 1.77 -13.49 -5.27
CA ASP A 69 0.31 -13.27 -5.09
C ASP A 69 -0.47 -14.60 -5.13
N ASP A 70 0.05 -15.56 -5.90
CA ASP A 70 -0.43 -16.93 -6.02
C ASP A 70 -0.24 -17.78 -4.75
N ILE A 71 0.66 -17.37 -3.83
CA ILE A 71 1.00 -18.11 -2.61
C ILE A 71 0.86 -17.27 -1.32
N SER A 72 0.17 -16.13 -1.36
CA SER A 72 0.01 -15.24 -0.21
C SER A 72 1.36 -14.82 0.45
N ALA A 73 2.42 -14.66 -0.34
CA ALA A 73 3.76 -14.27 0.12
C ALA A 73 4.18 -12.87 -0.36
N ALA A 74 3.24 -12.10 -0.89
CA ALA A 74 3.51 -10.76 -1.39
C ALA A 74 3.78 -9.78 -0.23
N CYS A 75 4.49 -8.68 -0.51
CA CYS A 75 4.84 -7.68 0.51
C CYS A 75 3.58 -7.19 1.26
N GLY A 76 3.57 -7.36 2.59
CA GLY A 76 2.43 -7.06 3.47
C GLY A 76 1.63 -8.30 3.94
N GLN A 77 1.89 -9.48 3.37
CA GLN A 77 1.19 -10.73 3.70
C GLN A 77 1.99 -11.65 4.65
N LEU A 78 3.11 -11.17 5.20
CA LEU A 78 3.83 -11.87 6.27
C LEU A 78 3.01 -11.80 7.58
N ALA A 79 1.98 -12.64 7.67
CA ALA A 79 1.26 -12.94 8.89
C ALA A 79 1.84 -14.23 9.50
N THR A 80 2.34 -14.16 10.73
CA THR A 80 2.56 -15.38 11.51
C THR A 80 1.20 -15.92 11.95
N ALA A 81 1.01 -17.24 11.93
CA ALA A 81 -0.20 -17.94 12.35
C ALA A 81 -0.47 -17.86 13.87
N THR A 82 -0.16 -16.74 14.53
CA THR A 82 -0.27 -16.55 15.98
C THR A 82 -0.78 -15.16 16.30
N ALA A 83 -2.02 -14.86 15.91
CA ALA A 83 -2.78 -13.77 16.51
C ALA A 83 -4.27 -14.13 16.47
N THR A 84 -4.64 -15.14 17.27
CA THR A 84 -6.03 -15.24 17.72
C THR A 84 -6.31 -13.99 18.55
N PRO A 85 -7.27 -13.12 18.18
CA PRO A 85 -7.67 -12.02 19.04
C PRO A 85 -8.40 -12.65 20.23
N GLN A 86 -7.77 -12.69 21.40
CA GLN A 86 -8.45 -13.07 22.62
C GLN A 86 -9.43 -11.95 22.97
N ALA A 87 -10.71 -12.28 22.98
CA ALA A 87 -11.78 -11.37 23.40
C ALA A 87 -11.47 -10.84 24.81
N VAL A 88 -11.46 -9.51 24.95
CA VAL A 88 -11.33 -8.85 26.24
C VAL A 88 -12.65 -9.06 26.99
N SER A 89 -12.69 -9.98 27.94
CA SER A 89 -13.80 -10.12 28.87
C SER A 89 -13.71 -9.01 29.93
N GLU A 90 -14.80 -8.26 30.09
CA GLU A 90 -14.98 -7.20 31.10
C GLU A 90 -14.67 -7.70 32.54
N PRO A 91 -14.18 -6.83 33.44
CA PRO A 91 -13.91 -7.21 34.83
C PRO A 91 -15.23 -7.36 35.60
N PRO A 92 -15.44 -8.43 36.39
CA PRO A 92 -16.62 -8.54 37.24
C PRO A 92 -16.50 -7.64 38.46
N GLY A 93 -17.52 -6.80 38.60
CA GLY A 93 -18.15 -6.26 39.80
C GLY A 93 -17.40 -6.31 41.14
N ALA A 94 -17.23 -5.12 41.72
CA ALA A 94 -16.91 -4.90 43.13
C ALA A 94 -17.88 -5.67 44.05
N ALA A 95 -17.32 -6.49 44.93
CA ALA A 95 -18.04 -7.13 46.02
C ALA A 95 -18.20 -6.15 47.20
N THR A 96 -19.46 -5.92 47.56
CA THR A 96 -19.92 -5.47 48.87
C THR A 96 -19.89 -6.64 49.86
N GLU A 97 -19.18 -6.51 50.98
CA GLU A 97 -19.65 -6.69 52.38
C GLU A 97 -18.52 -6.35 53.37
#